data_AF-A0A7X8XJK2-F1
#
_entry.id   AF-A0A7X8XJK2-F1
#
_cell.length_a   1.000
_cell.length_b   1.000
_cell.length_c   1.000
_cell.angle_alpha   90.00
_cell.angle_beta   90.00
_cell.angle_gamma   90.00
#
_symmetry.space_group_name_H-M   'P 1'
#
loop_
_entity.id
_entity.type
_entity.pdbx_description
1 polymer ?
#
loop_
_entity_poly.entity_id
_entity_poly.type
_entity_poly.pdbx_seq_one_letter_code
_entity_poly.pdbx_strand_id
1 'polypeptide(L)' 'QAATAKTPNVLVVGGKEQETASVTWRRFGIQDQRSLPFAEFKAILTRMRQQRIMDNFPDVELPQA' A
#
# COMPACT_ATOMS: atom_id res chain seq x y z
N GLN A 1 4.74 -15.96 6.08
CA GLN A 1 5.35 -14.65 6.39
C GLN A 1 5.43 -13.85 5.09
N ALA A 2 4.84 -12.65 5.02
CA ALA A 2 4.76 -11.88 3.77
C ALA A 2 6.07 -11.13 3.44
N ALA A 3 6.80 -10.68 4.46
CA ALA A 3 8.08 -10.01 4.28
C ALA A 3 9.16 -10.95 3.72
N THR A 4 9.16 -12.23 4.10
CA THR A 4 10.12 -13.23 3.60
C THR A 4 9.88 -13.60 2.14
N ALA A 5 8.64 -13.46 1.66
CA ALA A 5 8.28 -13.66 0.26
C ALA A 5 8.55 -12.42 -0.62
N LYS A 6 9.09 -11.33 -0.05
CA LYS A 6 9.30 -10.04 -0.73
C LYS A 6 8.02 -9.53 -1.41
N THR A 7 6.85 -9.77 -0.81
CA THR A 7 5.59 -9.25 -1.33
C THR A 7 5.63 -7.73 -1.30
N PRO A 8 5.54 -7.03 -2.45
CA PRO A 8 5.74 -5.57 -2.51
C PRO A 8 4.75 -4.80 -1.62
N ASN A 9 3.49 -5.24 -1.62
CA ASN A 9 2.38 -4.56 -0.99
C ASN A 9 1.58 -5.52 -0.10
N VAL A 10 1.49 -5.19 1.19
CA VAL A 10 0.74 -5.97 2.19
C VAL A 10 -0.35 -5.08 2.78
N LEU A 11 -1.59 -5.57 2.75
CA LEU A 11 -2.73 -4.91 3.38
C LEU A 11 -3.05 -5.60 4.69
N VAL A 12 -3.17 -4.80 5.74
CA VAL A 12 -3.69 -5.23 7.04
C VAL A 12 -5.11 -4.71 7.15
N VAL A 13 -6.04 -5.64 7.39
CA VAL A 13 -7.46 -5.36 7.56
C VAL A 13 -7.90 -6.02 8.87
N GLY A 14 -8.23 -5.20 9.87
CA GLY A 14 -8.86 -5.61 11.12
C GLY A 14 -10.29 -5.09 11.22
N GLY A 15 -10.86 -5.10 12.42
CA GLY A 15 -12.23 -4.66 12.67
C GLY A 15 -12.46 -3.19 12.30
N LYS A 16 -11.53 -2.30 12.68
CA LYS A 16 -11.60 -0.87 12.36
C LYS A 16 -11.54 -0.62 10.85
N GLU A 17 -10.64 -1.30 10.15
CA GLU A 17 -10.50 -1.19 8.69
C GLU A 17 -11.76 -1.66 7.96
N GLN A 18 -12.37 -2.73 8.44
CA GLN A 18 -13.62 -3.26 7.89
C GLN A 18 -14.79 -2.27 8.07
N GLU A 19 -14.93 -1.66 9.24
CA GLU A 19 -16.00 -0.69 9.52
C GLU A 19 -15.86 0.59 8.66
N THR A 20 -14.62 1.02 8.41
CA THR A 20 -14.32 2.29 7.75
C THR A 20 -14.02 2.16 6.26
N ALA A 21 -14.13 0.95 5.70
CA ALA A 21 -13.71 0.62 4.34
C ALA A 21 -12.29 1.14 4.00
N SER A 22 -11.39 1.03 4.98
CA SER A 22 -10.00 1.45 4.88
C SER A 22 -9.06 0.25 4.92
N VAL A 23 -7.81 0.48 4.59
CA VAL A 23 -6.74 -0.52 4.69
C VAL A 23 -5.51 0.12 5.29
N THR A 24 -4.78 -0.64 6.11
CA THR A 24 -3.44 -0.25 6.52
C THR A 24 -2.43 -0.91 5.58
N TRP A 25 -1.77 -0.09 4.78
CA TRP A 25 -0.84 -0.51 3.74
C TRP A 25 0.60 -0.49 4.23
N ARG A 26 1.27 -1.64 4.10
CA ARG A 26 2.70 -1.84 4.37
C ARG A 26 3.42 -2.15 3.07
N ARG A 27 4.52 -1.44 2.80
CA ARG A 27 5.36 -1.64 1.61
C ARG A 27 6.65 -2.37 1.96
N PHE A 28 7.11 -3.24 1.08
CA PHE A 28 8.38 -3.95 1.28
C PHE A 28 9.55 -2.96 1.27
N GLY A 29 10.44 -3.07 2.24
CA GLY A 29 11.62 -2.19 2.37
C GLY A 29 11.33 -0.81 2.99
N ILE A 30 10.06 -0.49 3.24
CA ILE A 30 9.64 0.78 3.85
C ILE A 30 9.05 0.52 5.23
N GLN A 31 9.55 1.20 6.26
CA GLN A 31 9.06 1.04 7.62
C GLN A 31 7.72 1.75 7.86
N ASP A 32 7.44 2.78 7.07
CA ASP A 32 6.21 3.56 7.17
C ASP A 32 4.98 2.74 6.79
N GLN A 33 3.91 2.92 7.57
CA GLN A 33 2.61 2.30 7.33
C GLN A 33 1.59 3.40 7.15
N ARG A 34 0.81 3.32 6.07
CA ARG A 34 -0.21 4.31 5.77
C ARG A 34 -1.59 3.67 5.85
N SER A 35 -2.49 4.27 6.62
CA SER A 35 -3.91 3.92 6.58
C SER A 35 -4.63 4.85 5.61
N LEU A 36 -5.38 4.28 4.67
CA LEU A 36 -6.13 5.02 3.66
C LEU A 36 -7.40 4.25 3.25
N PRO A 37 -8.43 4.93 2.70
CA PRO A 37 -9.58 4.26 2.11
C PRO A 37 -9.16 3.21 1.08
N PHE A 38 -9.86 2.08 1.03
CA PHE A 38 -9.53 0.99 0.09
C PHE A 38 -9.65 1.45 -1.37
N ALA A 39 -10.63 2.28 -1.68
CA ALA A 39 -10.82 2.86 -3.01
C ALA A 39 -9.60 3.70 -3.43
N GLU A 40 -9.06 4.50 -2.50
CA GLU A 40 -7.86 5.31 -2.70
C GLU A 40 -6.65 4.42 -2.99
N PHE A 41 -6.42 3.40 -2.13
CA PHE A 41 -5.35 2.42 -2.32
C PHE A 41 -5.41 1.76 -3.71
N LYS A 42 -6.60 1.33 -4.14
CA LYS A 42 -6.79 0.67 -5.43
C LYS A 42 -6.45 1.59 -6.61
N ALA A 43 -6.82 2.87 -6.53
CA ALA A 43 -6.50 3.86 -7.56
C ALA A 43 -4.98 4.07 -7.66
N ILE A 44 -4.32 4.26 -6.50
CA ILE A 44 -2.88 4.44 -6.40
C ILE A 44 -2.14 3.22 -6.99
N LEU A 45 -2.50 2.01 -6.56
CA LEU A 45 -1.87 0.77 -7.04
C LEU A 45 -2.04 0.58 -8.56
N THR A 46 -3.21 0.95 -9.10
CA THR A 46 -3.47 0.87 -10.54
C THR A 46 -2.55 1.79 -11.32
N ARG A 47 -2.37 3.04 -10.85
CA ARG A 47 -1.45 4.02 -11.46
C ARG A 47 0.00 3.55 -11.36
N MET A 48 0.43 3.07 -10.20
CA MET A 48 1.78 2.55 -10.00
C MET A 48 2.09 1.39 -10.94
N ARG A 49 1.14 0.46 -11.12
CA ARG A 49 1.28 -0.65 -12.07
C ARG A 49 1.40 -0.16 -13.50
N GLN A 50 0.59 0.82 -13.91
CA GLN A 50 0.61 1.39 -15.26
C GLN A 50 1.93 2.12 -15.55
N GLN A 51 2.43 2.89 -14.58
CA GLN A 51 3.62 3.71 -14.71
C GLN A 51 4.92 2.98 -14.34
N ARG A 52 4.81 1.72 -13.87
CA ARG A 52 5.92 0.90 -13.38
C ARG A 52 6.74 1.62 -12.30
N ILE A 53 6.06 2.28 -11.37
CA ILE A 53 6.69 2.97 -10.24
C ILE A 53 7.25 1.92 -9.26
N MET A 54 8.51 2.06 -8.87
CA MET A 54 9.14 1.24 -7.83
C MET A 54 8.86 1.82 -6.45
N ASP A 55 8.14 1.09 -5.60
CA ASP A 55 7.56 1.59 -4.34
C ASP A 55 8.34 1.19 -3.09
N ASN A 56 9.49 0.57 -3.29
CA ASN A 56 10.40 0.02 -2.29
C ASN A 56 11.56 0.96 -1.93
N PHE A 57 11.56 2.20 -2.44
CA PHE A 57 12.54 3.23 -2.09
C PHE A 57 11.88 4.38 -1.32
N PRO A 58 12.52 4.94 -0.29
CA PRO A 58 11.93 5.96 0.58
C PRO A 58 11.73 7.32 -0.10
N ASP A 59 12.47 7.60 -1.17
CA ASP A 59 12.45 8.82 -1.97
C ASP A 59 11.43 8.80 -3.10
N VAL A 60 10.73 7.67 -3.32
CA VAL A 60 9.70 7.57 -4.35
C VAL A 60 8.36 8.08 -3.82
N GLU A 61 7.92 9.19 -4.39
CA GLU A 61 6.59 9.75 -4.14
C GLU A 61 5.52 8.87 -4.79
N LEU A 62 4.54 8.47 -3.99
CA LEU A 62 3.40 7.70 -4.47
C LEU A 62 2.39 8.62 -5.16
N PRO A 63 1.73 8.14 -6.24
CA PRO A 63 0.63 8.88 -6.85
C PRO A 63 -0.45 9.23 -5.82
N GLN A 64 -1.05 10.41 -5.94
CA GLN A 64 -2.27 10.75 -5.21
C GLN A 64 -3.49 10.20 -5.98
N ALA A 65 -4.57 9.88 -5.25
CA ALA A 65 -5.80 9.33 -5.82
C ALA A 65 -6.61 10.37 -6.60
#